data_AF-A0A411WXI1-F1
#
_entry.id   AF-A0A411WXI1-F1
#
_cell.length_a   1.000
_cell.length_b   1.000
_cell.length_c   1.000
_cell.angle_alpha   90.00
_cell.angle_beta   90.00
_cell.angle_gamma   90.00
#
_symmetry.space_group_name_H-M   'P 1'
#
loop_
_entity.id
_entity.type
_entity.pdbx_description
1 polymer ?
#
loop_
_entity_poly.entity_id
_entity_poly.type
_entity_poly.pdbx_seq_one_letter_code
_entity_poly.pdbx_strand_id
1 'polypeptide(L)'
;MNRGEQGPQEPSDAPHANALSSGARPAGSHAGRLYPENARRSALLRIGALCGLALSGDVLAAVTAPAGNGAPELLTRDELALTGVLAELIIPQTDTPGALAVGAHRTIDHLLKACVPKRDQADFRAGLARIEEAALAQGGKRFGALPQARQVALLHAIDNGAAPFKGTDQHFFRQLKSYVAFAYYTSEAGASKELAYLPFPGGYTGSIKVTRSTRTWAI
;
A
#
# COMPACT_ATOMS: atom_id res chain seq x y z
N MET A 1 46.00 -53.95 18.23
CA MET A 1 46.20 -53.38 19.58
C MET A 1 45.20 -52.23 19.70
N ASN A 2 44.20 -52.27 20.58
CA ASN A 2 44.23 -52.15 22.06
C ASN A 2 44.47 -50.70 22.54
N ARG A 3 43.84 -50.17 23.62
CA ARG A 3 42.67 -50.58 24.45
C ARG A 3 42.40 -49.51 25.54
N GLY A 4 41.14 -49.33 25.97
CA GLY A 4 40.74 -48.74 27.28
C GLY A 4 40.47 -47.22 27.29
N GLU A 5 39.57 -46.62 28.09
CA GLU A 5 39.07 -46.86 29.48
C GLU A 5 40.00 -46.34 30.59
N GLN A 6 39.56 -45.71 31.72
CA GLN A 6 38.24 -45.35 32.31
C GLN A 6 38.28 -43.90 32.92
N GLY A 7 37.16 -43.39 33.48
CA GLY A 7 37.13 -42.33 34.53
C GLY A 7 36.74 -42.92 35.90
N PRO A 8 36.06 -42.23 36.85
CA PRO A 8 35.85 -40.78 37.11
C PRO A 8 36.15 -40.38 38.59
N GLN A 9 36.04 -39.10 39.01
CA GLN A 9 35.53 -38.71 40.36
C GLN A 9 35.31 -37.19 40.60
N GLU A 10 34.44 -36.89 41.57
CA GLU A 10 34.01 -35.59 42.15
C GLU A 10 34.25 -35.65 43.69
N PRO A 11 33.90 -34.66 44.55
CA PRO A 11 33.82 -33.18 44.43
C PRO A 11 34.60 -32.48 45.60
N SER A 12 34.43 -31.15 45.81
CA SER A 12 34.77 -30.48 47.09
C SER A 12 33.99 -29.17 47.33
N ASP A 13 33.12 -29.20 48.34
CA ASP A 13 32.83 -28.18 49.38
C ASP A 13 32.29 -26.76 49.04
N ALA A 14 30.98 -26.62 49.24
CA ALA A 14 30.36 -25.51 50.01
C ALA A 14 29.98 -26.07 51.42
N PRO A 15 29.64 -25.32 52.50
CA PRO A 15 28.77 -24.10 52.60
C PRO A 15 29.45 -22.95 53.40
N HIS A 16 28.87 -21.81 53.85
CA HIS A 16 27.56 -21.44 54.44
C HIS A 16 27.24 -19.95 54.17
N ALA A 17 26.00 -19.54 53.85
CA ALA A 17 24.90 -19.15 54.77
C ALA A 17 25.22 -17.98 55.75
N ASN A 18 24.74 -16.76 55.45
CA ASN A 18 23.64 -16.04 56.14
C ASN A 18 24.16 -15.14 57.33
N ALA A 19 23.61 -13.98 57.72
CA ALA A 19 22.28 -13.39 57.53
C ALA A 19 22.23 -11.85 57.74
N LEU A 20 21.07 -11.22 57.44
CA LEU A 20 20.35 -10.13 58.16
C LEU A 20 21.16 -9.04 58.94
N SER A 21 20.88 -7.73 58.94
CA SER A 21 19.78 -6.85 58.44
C SER A 21 20.30 -5.37 58.50
N SER A 22 19.61 -4.23 58.41
CA SER A 22 18.19 -3.82 58.30
C SER A 22 18.09 -2.36 57.76
N GLY A 23 16.89 -1.88 57.39
CA GLY A 23 16.62 -0.46 57.05
C GLY A 23 15.39 -0.31 56.13
N ALA A 24 14.49 0.66 56.37
CA ALA A 24 13.13 0.59 55.79
C ALA A 24 12.50 1.93 55.33
N ARG A 25 11.91 1.88 54.11
CA ARG A 25 10.79 2.71 53.57
C ARG A 25 11.07 4.20 53.24
N PRO A 26 10.24 4.86 52.40
CA PRO A 26 9.41 4.34 51.29
C PRO A 26 9.39 5.21 49.99
N ALA A 27 8.70 4.68 48.97
CA ALA A 27 7.95 5.40 47.92
C ALA A 27 8.68 6.29 46.88
N GLY A 28 8.71 5.81 45.64
CA GLY A 28 9.06 6.59 44.44
C GLY A 28 8.23 6.15 43.23
N SER A 29 6.94 6.53 43.19
CA SER A 29 6.00 6.08 42.15
C SER A 29 6.17 6.82 40.82
N HIS A 30 7.16 6.42 40.01
CA HIS A 30 7.23 6.82 38.61
C HIS A 30 6.29 5.98 37.74
N ALA A 31 4.99 6.15 37.97
CA ALA A 31 3.94 5.73 37.04
C ALA A 31 4.04 6.56 35.75
N GLY A 32 4.97 6.17 34.86
CA GLY A 32 5.12 6.75 33.54
C GLY A 32 3.79 6.65 32.79
N ARG A 33 3.11 7.79 32.62
CA ARG A 33 1.74 7.83 32.12
C ARG A 33 1.74 7.51 30.63
N LEU A 34 1.58 6.22 30.32
CA LEU A 34 1.45 5.68 28.96
C LEU A 34 0.25 6.34 28.27
N TYR A 35 0.50 7.43 27.56
CA TYR A 35 -0.38 7.85 26.48
C TYR A 35 -0.28 6.78 25.40
N PRO A 36 -1.36 6.04 25.09
CA PRO A 36 -1.30 5.06 24.02
C PRO A 36 -0.97 5.80 22.72
N GLU A 37 -0.07 5.23 21.92
CA GLU A 37 0.43 5.81 20.67
C GLU A 37 -0.72 6.23 19.72
N ASN A 38 -1.84 5.51 19.80
CA ASN A 38 -3.08 5.76 19.07
C ASN A 38 -3.98 6.88 19.64
N ALA A 39 -3.62 7.57 20.74
CA ALA A 39 -4.51 8.52 21.43
C ALA A 39 -5.04 9.65 20.51
N ARG A 40 -4.17 10.20 19.64
CA ARG A 40 -4.54 11.25 18.67
C ARG A 40 -5.54 10.73 17.63
N ARG A 41 -5.31 9.51 17.13
CA ARG A 41 -6.19 8.79 16.19
C ARG A 41 -7.55 8.48 16.81
N SER A 42 -7.57 8.02 18.06
CA SER A 42 -8.80 7.78 18.83
C SER A 42 -9.59 9.07 19.09
N ALA A 43 -8.94 10.21 19.30
CA ALA A 43 -9.61 11.51 19.45
C ALA A 43 -10.27 11.95 18.14
N LEU A 44 -9.55 11.90 17.01
CA LEU A 44 -10.08 12.27 15.70
C LEU A 44 -11.27 11.40 15.27
N LEU A 45 -11.20 10.08 15.49
CA LEU A 45 -12.31 9.16 15.20
C LEU A 45 -13.56 9.47 16.04
N ARG A 46 -13.38 9.83 17.32
CA ARG A 46 -14.50 10.23 18.20
C ARG A 46 -15.13 11.55 17.79
N ILE A 47 -14.32 12.52 17.36
CA ILE A 47 -14.81 13.80 16.82
C ILE A 47 -15.59 13.57 15.52
N GLY A 48 -15.06 12.76 14.58
CA GLY A 48 -15.76 12.42 13.34
C GLY A 48 -17.11 11.73 13.55
N ALA A 49 -17.18 10.81 14.53
CA ALA A 49 -18.43 10.15 14.93
C ALA A 49 -19.43 11.13 15.57
N LEU A 50 -18.98 12.05 16.43
CA LEU A 50 -19.82 13.10 17.03
C LEU A 50 -20.35 14.10 15.98
N CYS A 51 -19.58 14.34 14.91
CA CYS A 51 -20.00 15.19 13.77
C CYS A 51 -20.92 14.49 12.77
N GLY A 52 -21.38 13.25 13.03
CA GLY A 52 -22.38 12.56 12.20
C GLY A 52 -21.90 12.19 10.79
N LEU A 53 -20.58 12.13 10.55
CA LEU A 53 -20.03 11.76 9.25
C LEU A 53 -20.26 10.27 8.97
N ALA A 54 -21.26 9.97 8.15
CA ALA A 54 -21.52 8.63 7.61
C ALA A 54 -20.45 8.23 6.58
N LEU A 55 -19.25 7.89 7.08
CA LEU A 55 -18.20 7.27 6.28
C LEU A 55 -18.63 5.85 5.90
N SER A 56 -18.48 5.46 4.63
CA SER A 56 -18.64 4.05 4.25
C SER A 56 -17.55 3.18 4.90
N GLY A 57 -17.82 1.88 5.01
CA GLY A 57 -16.88 0.93 5.62
C GLY A 57 -15.50 0.96 4.95
N ASP A 58 -15.47 1.21 3.64
CA ASP A 58 -14.27 1.25 2.79
C ASP A 58 -13.43 2.50 3.04
N VAL A 59 -14.07 3.66 3.22
CA VAL A 59 -13.38 4.90 3.62
C VAL A 59 -12.84 4.77 5.04
N LEU A 60 -13.59 4.13 5.95
CA LEU A 60 -13.10 3.83 7.30
C LEU A 60 -11.93 2.82 7.25
N ALA A 61 -11.99 1.80 6.39
CA ALA A 61 -10.90 0.83 6.20
C ALA A 61 -9.63 1.52 5.66
N ALA A 62 -9.76 2.37 4.62
CA ALA A 62 -8.64 3.12 4.07
C ALA A 62 -7.98 4.07 5.10
N VAL A 63 -8.78 4.68 6.00
CA VAL A 63 -8.29 5.54 7.09
C VAL A 63 -7.77 4.73 8.30
N THR A 64 -8.14 3.45 8.43
CA THR A 64 -7.73 2.60 9.57
C THR A 64 -6.66 1.57 9.24
N ALA A 65 -6.34 1.34 7.98
CA ALA A 65 -5.19 0.53 7.55
C ALA A 65 -3.90 0.95 8.28
N PRO A 66 -3.01 0.01 8.63
CA PRO A 66 -1.70 0.35 9.20
C PRO A 66 -0.90 1.11 8.14
N ALA A 67 -0.80 2.43 8.31
CA ALA A 67 -0.14 3.31 7.36
C ALA A 67 1.39 3.12 7.45
N GLY A 68 1.91 2.13 6.72
CA GLY A 68 3.34 1.81 6.59
C GLY A 68 4.08 2.95 5.91
N ASN A 69 4.41 4.00 6.66
CA ASN A 69 4.66 5.32 6.10
C ASN A 69 6.15 5.67 6.02
N GLY A 70 6.77 5.30 4.89
CA GLY A 70 7.74 6.20 4.27
C GLY A 70 7.06 7.50 3.82
N ALA A 71 7.85 8.57 3.67
CA ALA A 71 7.45 9.71 2.85
C ALA A 71 7.49 9.32 1.36
N PRO A 72 6.79 10.06 0.46
CA PRO A 72 6.99 9.90 -0.98
C PRO A 72 8.46 10.11 -1.39
N GLU A 73 8.91 9.39 -2.42
CA GLU A 73 10.29 9.42 -2.90
C GLU A 73 10.55 10.45 -4.02
N LEU A 74 9.53 10.73 -4.84
CA LEU A 74 9.57 11.70 -5.94
C LEU A 74 8.34 12.61 -5.96
N LEU A 75 7.15 12.01 -5.86
CA LEU A 75 5.87 12.73 -5.93
C LEU A 75 5.64 13.59 -4.69
N THR A 76 4.81 14.62 -4.80
CA THR A 76 4.24 15.25 -3.59
C THR A 76 3.24 14.31 -2.91
N ARG A 77 2.90 14.53 -1.63
CA ARG A 77 1.86 13.73 -0.93
C ARG A 77 0.52 13.75 -1.68
N ASP A 78 0.21 14.88 -2.30
CA ASP A 78 -1.01 15.14 -3.04
C ASP A 78 -1.01 14.44 -4.41
N GLU A 79 0.13 14.46 -5.11
CA GLU A 79 0.34 13.70 -6.35
C GLU A 79 0.31 12.19 -6.10
N LEU A 80 0.90 11.72 -4.99
CA LEU A 80 0.88 10.32 -4.59
C LEU A 80 -0.55 9.87 -4.24
N ALA A 81 -1.31 10.70 -3.51
CA ALA A 81 -2.72 10.43 -3.19
C ALA A 81 -3.60 10.40 -4.45
N LEU A 82 -3.41 11.35 -5.37
CA LEU A 82 -4.09 11.36 -6.67
C LEU A 82 -3.73 10.12 -7.50
N THR A 83 -2.45 9.74 -7.54
CA THR A 83 -1.99 8.49 -8.19
C THR A 83 -2.66 7.26 -7.58
N GLY A 84 -2.90 7.26 -6.26
CA GLY A 84 -3.69 6.24 -5.56
C GLY A 84 -5.14 6.15 -6.04
N VAL A 85 -5.85 7.28 -6.10
CA VAL A 85 -7.24 7.34 -6.60
C VAL A 85 -7.32 6.92 -8.08
N LEU A 86 -6.37 7.37 -8.90
CA LEU A 86 -6.31 7.00 -10.32
C LEU A 86 -5.99 5.52 -10.53
N ALA A 87 -5.10 4.93 -9.71
CA ALA A 87 -4.81 3.50 -9.77
C ALA A 87 -6.04 2.64 -9.45
N GLU A 88 -6.80 2.99 -8.40
CA GLU A 88 -8.03 2.29 -8.04
C GLU A 88 -9.13 2.43 -9.10
N LEU A 89 -9.19 3.54 -9.84
CA LEU A 89 -10.11 3.69 -10.96
C LEU A 89 -9.66 2.95 -12.24
N ILE A 90 -8.42 2.46 -12.30
CA ILE A 90 -7.86 1.68 -13.42
C ILE A 90 -7.93 0.17 -13.13
N ILE A 91 -7.64 -0.26 -11.90
CA ILE A 91 -7.86 -1.64 -11.40
C ILE A 91 -8.55 -1.52 -10.02
N PRO A 92 -9.90 -1.52 -9.97
CA PRO A 92 -10.66 -1.43 -8.73
C PRO A 92 -10.72 -2.77 -7.99
N GLN A 93 -10.99 -2.72 -6.69
CA GLN A 93 -11.26 -3.90 -5.88
C GLN A 93 -12.49 -4.70 -6.38
N THR A 94 -12.35 -6.02 -6.42
CA THR A 94 -13.36 -7.01 -6.84
C THR A 94 -13.44 -8.14 -5.79
N ASP A 95 -13.34 -9.42 -6.19
CA ASP A 95 -12.95 -10.51 -5.28
C ASP A 95 -11.45 -10.46 -4.91
N THR A 96 -10.65 -9.65 -5.61
CA THR A 96 -9.26 -9.32 -5.27
C THR A 96 -9.11 -7.86 -4.79
N PRO A 97 -8.11 -7.54 -3.95
CA PRO A 97 -7.80 -6.15 -3.58
C PRO A 97 -7.45 -5.30 -4.81
N GLY A 98 -7.93 -4.05 -4.85
CA GLY A 98 -7.65 -3.09 -5.93
C GLY A 98 -6.23 -2.50 -5.88
N ALA A 99 -5.87 -1.73 -6.91
CA ALA A 99 -4.52 -1.20 -7.06
C ALA A 99 -4.10 -0.19 -5.97
N LEU A 100 -5.03 0.52 -5.34
CA LEU A 100 -4.71 1.33 -4.14
C LEU A 100 -4.35 0.43 -2.96
N ALA A 101 -5.11 -0.66 -2.76
CA ALA A 101 -4.96 -1.59 -1.64
C ALA A 101 -3.64 -2.39 -1.69
N VAL A 102 -3.15 -2.76 -2.88
CA VAL A 102 -1.82 -3.39 -3.03
C VAL A 102 -0.65 -2.39 -2.95
N GLY A 103 -0.93 -1.10 -2.79
CA GLY A 103 0.08 -0.06 -2.69
C GLY A 103 0.67 0.39 -4.04
N ALA A 104 0.03 0.10 -5.17
CA ALA A 104 0.60 0.30 -6.51
C ALA A 104 1.12 1.73 -6.73
N HIS A 105 0.38 2.74 -6.24
CA HIS A 105 0.77 4.15 -6.26
C HIS A 105 2.18 4.44 -5.70
N ARG A 106 2.65 3.67 -4.70
CA ARG A 106 4.00 3.79 -4.14
C ARG A 106 5.04 3.06 -4.98
N THR A 107 4.70 1.89 -5.52
CA THR A 107 5.53 1.20 -6.52
C THR A 107 5.75 2.10 -7.74
N ILE A 108 4.75 2.90 -8.13
CA ILE A 108 4.85 3.90 -9.21
C ILE A 108 5.78 5.06 -8.80
N ASP A 109 5.63 5.63 -7.61
CA ASP A 109 6.51 6.69 -7.07
C ASP A 109 7.98 6.24 -7.04
N HIS A 110 8.24 5.02 -6.55
CA HIS A 110 9.57 4.40 -6.53
C HIS A 110 10.09 4.09 -7.96
N LEU A 111 9.26 3.53 -8.85
CA LEU A 111 9.63 3.26 -10.24
C LEU A 111 10.00 4.55 -10.99
N LEU A 112 9.21 5.61 -10.82
CA LEU A 112 9.51 6.93 -11.37
C LEU A 112 10.83 7.45 -10.81
N LYS A 113 11.04 7.33 -9.49
CA LYS A 113 12.27 7.78 -8.81
C LYS A 113 13.53 7.06 -9.32
N ALA A 114 13.47 5.74 -9.42
CA ALA A 114 14.64 4.88 -9.62
C ALA A 114 14.96 4.60 -11.10
N CYS A 115 13.94 4.52 -11.97
CA CYS A 115 14.10 4.02 -13.35
C CYS A 115 13.75 5.02 -14.45
N VAL A 116 13.06 6.13 -14.13
CA VAL A 116 12.54 7.08 -15.14
C VAL A 116 13.39 8.35 -15.19
N PRO A 117 13.79 8.85 -16.38
CA PRO A 117 14.58 10.09 -16.51
C PRO A 117 13.90 11.32 -15.90
N LYS A 118 14.69 12.29 -15.40
CA LYS A 118 14.17 13.53 -14.77
C LYS A 118 13.20 14.35 -15.63
N ARG A 119 13.34 14.30 -16.96
CA ARG A 119 12.39 14.88 -17.90
C ARG A 119 11.04 14.20 -17.76
N ASP A 120 11.03 12.89 -17.97
CA ASP A 120 9.83 12.06 -18.04
C ASP A 120 9.12 11.99 -16.67
N GLN A 121 9.88 12.08 -15.57
CA GLN A 121 9.37 12.35 -14.21
C GLN A 121 8.55 13.66 -14.14
N ALA A 122 9.04 14.74 -14.75
CA ALA A 122 8.34 16.02 -14.79
C ALA A 122 7.14 15.99 -15.74
N ASP A 123 7.25 15.32 -16.90
CA ASP A 123 6.15 15.12 -17.85
C ASP A 123 5.00 14.31 -17.20
N PHE A 124 5.32 13.31 -16.37
CA PHE A 124 4.34 12.54 -15.57
C PHE A 124 3.65 13.41 -14.50
N ARG A 125 4.42 14.18 -13.72
CA ARG A 125 3.85 15.11 -12.71
C ARG A 125 2.99 16.21 -13.35
N ALA A 126 3.37 16.70 -14.53
CA ALA A 126 2.54 17.61 -15.31
C ALA A 126 1.25 16.94 -15.80
N GLY A 127 1.27 15.64 -16.10
CA GLY A 127 0.07 14.87 -16.44
C GLY A 127 -0.93 14.78 -15.28
N LEU A 128 -0.44 14.52 -14.07
CA LEU A 128 -1.24 14.56 -12.84
C LEU A 128 -1.88 15.95 -12.62
N ALA A 129 -1.10 17.02 -12.82
CA ALA A 129 -1.60 18.40 -12.70
C ALA A 129 -2.75 18.69 -13.67
N ARG A 130 -2.65 18.26 -14.94
CA ARG A 130 -3.71 18.47 -15.94
C ARG A 130 -5.03 17.76 -15.60
N ILE A 131 -5.00 16.65 -14.86
CA ILE A 131 -6.23 16.00 -14.35
C ILE A 131 -6.89 16.84 -13.24
N GLU A 132 -6.11 17.43 -12.33
CA GLU A 132 -6.63 18.33 -11.30
C GLU A 132 -7.15 19.65 -11.88
N GLU A 133 -6.44 20.24 -12.84
CA GLU A 133 -6.88 21.43 -13.59
C GLU A 133 -8.23 21.19 -14.29
N ALA A 134 -8.37 20.06 -14.99
CA ALA A 134 -9.61 19.67 -15.65
C ALA A 134 -10.77 19.43 -14.65
N ALA A 135 -10.47 18.82 -13.49
CA ALA A 135 -11.46 18.60 -12.43
C ALA A 135 -11.94 19.92 -11.79
N LEU A 136 -11.01 20.83 -11.50
CA LEU A 136 -11.31 22.16 -10.98
C LEU A 136 -12.13 22.97 -11.98
N ALA A 137 -11.76 22.96 -13.28
CA ALA A 137 -12.49 23.66 -14.33
C ALA A 137 -13.92 23.14 -14.54
N GLN A 138 -14.17 21.83 -14.42
CA GLN A 138 -15.50 21.25 -14.62
C GLN A 138 -16.39 21.21 -13.37
N GLY A 139 -15.82 21.29 -12.17
CA GLY A 139 -16.57 21.04 -10.93
C GLY A 139 -16.19 21.87 -9.71
N GLY A 140 -15.23 22.80 -9.81
CA GLY A 140 -14.77 23.61 -8.68
C GLY A 140 -14.12 22.79 -7.55
N LYS A 141 -13.71 21.56 -7.84
CA LYS A 141 -13.20 20.58 -6.87
C LYS A 141 -12.05 19.80 -7.48
N ARG A 142 -11.14 19.33 -6.61
CA ARG A 142 -10.12 18.35 -6.95
C ARG A 142 -10.73 17.05 -7.47
N PHE A 143 -10.02 16.33 -8.32
CA PHE A 143 -10.48 15.11 -9.00
C PHE A 143 -11.06 14.09 -8.02
N GLY A 144 -10.34 13.78 -6.94
CA GLY A 144 -10.80 12.85 -5.89
C GLY A 144 -12.07 13.28 -5.13
N ALA A 145 -12.51 14.54 -5.25
CA ALA A 145 -13.72 15.08 -4.62
C ALA A 145 -14.87 15.35 -5.62
N LEU A 146 -14.71 14.97 -6.89
CA LEU A 146 -15.80 14.94 -7.87
C LEU A 146 -16.69 13.70 -7.65
N PRO A 147 -17.98 13.74 -8.04
CA PRO A 147 -18.80 12.54 -8.14
C PRO A 147 -18.17 11.51 -9.10
N GLN A 148 -18.26 10.22 -8.78
CA GLN A 148 -17.63 9.12 -9.53
C GLN A 148 -17.93 9.16 -11.04
N ALA A 149 -19.18 9.46 -11.42
CA ALA A 149 -19.56 9.60 -12.83
C ALA A 149 -18.77 10.71 -13.58
N ARG A 150 -18.40 11.80 -12.90
CA ARG A 150 -17.54 12.86 -13.47
C ARG A 150 -16.06 12.47 -13.49
N GLN A 151 -15.58 11.71 -12.51
CA GLN A 151 -14.23 11.14 -12.53
C GLN A 151 -14.07 10.23 -13.75
N VAL A 152 -14.98 9.26 -13.92
CA VAL A 152 -15.00 8.33 -15.05
C VAL A 152 -15.15 9.06 -16.39
N ALA A 153 -16.01 10.07 -16.48
CA ALA A 153 -16.12 10.91 -17.69
C ALA A 153 -14.81 11.65 -18.04
N LEU A 154 -14.08 12.19 -17.05
CA LEU A 154 -12.77 12.79 -17.26
C LEU A 154 -11.70 11.77 -17.69
N LEU A 155 -11.71 10.56 -17.12
CA LEU A 155 -10.79 9.50 -17.53
C LEU A 155 -11.06 9.03 -18.96
N HIS A 156 -12.32 8.89 -19.36
CA HIS A 156 -12.67 8.64 -20.76
C HIS A 156 -12.30 9.82 -21.68
N ALA A 157 -12.39 11.07 -21.22
CA ALA A 157 -11.98 12.22 -22.02
C ALA A 157 -10.47 12.21 -22.31
N ILE A 158 -9.61 11.97 -21.30
CA ILE A 158 -8.15 11.91 -21.52
C ILE A 158 -7.72 10.68 -22.33
N ASP A 159 -8.38 9.52 -22.15
CA ASP A 159 -8.06 8.30 -22.92
C ASP A 159 -8.43 8.44 -24.41
N ASN A 160 -9.56 9.10 -24.70
CA ASN A 160 -9.94 9.47 -26.07
C ASN A 160 -9.19 10.70 -26.60
N GLY A 161 -8.41 11.42 -25.76
CA GLY A 161 -7.75 12.68 -26.14
C GLY A 161 -8.71 13.83 -26.46
N ALA A 162 -9.93 13.76 -25.91
CA ALA A 162 -11.03 14.70 -26.13
C ALA A 162 -11.08 15.79 -25.05
N ALA A 163 -11.75 16.90 -25.36
CA ALA A 163 -11.90 18.05 -24.47
C ALA A 163 -12.39 17.63 -23.07
N PRO A 164 -11.76 18.12 -21.98
CA PRO A 164 -10.83 19.25 -21.92
C PRO A 164 -9.37 18.93 -22.28
N PHE A 165 -9.05 17.66 -22.53
CA PHE A 165 -7.72 17.18 -22.88
C PHE A 165 -7.45 17.26 -24.39
N LYS A 166 -6.20 16.99 -24.78
CA LYS A 166 -5.74 16.93 -26.18
C LYS A 166 -5.26 15.51 -26.50
N GLY A 167 -5.15 15.18 -27.80
CA GLY A 167 -4.58 13.89 -28.24
C GLY A 167 -3.18 13.60 -27.70
N THR A 168 -2.39 14.63 -27.37
CA THR A 168 -1.08 14.50 -26.70
C THR A 168 -1.17 13.95 -25.27
N ASP A 169 -2.28 14.16 -24.57
CA ASP A 169 -2.46 13.76 -23.17
C ASP A 169 -2.78 12.27 -23.00
N GLN A 170 -3.28 11.62 -24.07
CA GLN A 170 -3.42 10.16 -24.14
C GLN A 170 -2.11 9.43 -23.81
N HIS A 171 -0.96 10.02 -24.15
CA HIS A 171 0.35 9.42 -23.86
C HIS A 171 0.56 9.24 -22.35
N PHE A 172 0.26 10.28 -21.57
CA PHE A 172 0.36 10.22 -20.12
C PHE A 172 -0.62 9.20 -19.52
N PHE A 173 -1.89 9.22 -19.93
CA PHE A 173 -2.87 8.27 -19.35
C PHE A 173 -2.58 6.81 -19.75
N ARG A 174 -2.05 6.56 -20.96
CA ARG A 174 -1.54 5.25 -21.36
C ARG A 174 -0.33 4.83 -20.52
N GLN A 175 0.64 5.72 -20.29
CA GLN A 175 1.79 5.46 -19.42
C GLN A 175 1.37 5.15 -17.99
N LEU A 176 0.43 5.92 -17.43
CA LEU A 176 -0.15 5.67 -16.12
C LEU A 176 -0.82 4.30 -16.03
N LYS A 177 -1.65 3.93 -17.02
CA LYS A 177 -2.26 2.59 -17.08
C LYS A 177 -1.21 1.47 -17.14
N SER A 178 -0.13 1.64 -17.92
CA SER A 178 0.99 0.68 -17.95
C SER A 178 1.70 0.56 -16.61
N TYR A 179 1.95 1.68 -15.91
CA TYR A 179 2.60 1.66 -14.59
C TYR A 179 1.69 1.07 -13.49
N VAL A 180 0.37 1.32 -13.54
CA VAL A 180 -0.61 0.68 -12.64
C VAL A 180 -0.68 -0.83 -12.88
N ALA A 181 -0.76 -1.27 -14.14
CA ALA A 181 -0.76 -2.69 -14.48
C ALA A 181 0.55 -3.38 -14.03
N PHE A 182 1.71 -2.78 -14.29
CA PHE A 182 3.00 -3.31 -13.83
C PHE A 182 3.05 -3.44 -12.30
N ALA A 183 2.70 -2.37 -11.57
CA ALA A 183 2.71 -2.36 -10.11
C ALA A 183 1.65 -3.30 -9.48
N TYR A 184 0.55 -3.56 -10.18
CA TYR A 184 -0.49 -4.48 -9.73
C TYR A 184 -0.11 -5.95 -9.94
N TYR A 185 0.25 -6.32 -11.17
CA TYR A 185 0.56 -7.72 -11.53
C TYR A 185 1.92 -8.20 -11.03
N THR A 186 2.77 -7.32 -10.47
CA THR A 186 3.96 -7.70 -9.68
C THR A 186 3.66 -7.84 -8.18
N SER A 187 2.45 -7.52 -7.71
CA SER A 187 2.01 -7.78 -6.34
C SER A 187 1.49 -9.20 -6.16
N GLU A 188 1.54 -9.73 -4.93
CA GLU A 188 0.98 -11.04 -4.57
C GLU A 188 -0.52 -11.18 -4.94
N ALA A 189 -1.27 -10.08 -4.89
CA ALA A 189 -2.69 -10.08 -5.26
C ALA A 189 -2.88 -10.25 -6.77
N GLY A 190 -2.22 -9.44 -7.59
CA GLY A 190 -2.31 -9.57 -9.05
C GLY A 190 -1.72 -10.87 -9.57
N ALA A 191 -0.51 -11.22 -9.13
CA ALA A 191 0.23 -12.40 -9.60
C ALA A 191 -0.40 -13.74 -9.18
N SER A 192 -0.97 -13.82 -7.97
CA SER A 192 -1.33 -15.11 -7.35
C SER A 192 -2.75 -15.21 -6.79
N LYS A 193 -3.51 -14.10 -6.72
CA LYS A 193 -4.91 -14.11 -6.25
C LYS A 193 -5.90 -13.77 -7.37
N GLU A 194 -5.54 -12.91 -8.31
CA GLU A 194 -6.32 -12.65 -9.53
C GLU A 194 -5.94 -13.63 -10.65
N LEU A 195 -4.63 -13.80 -10.88
CA LEU A 195 -4.10 -14.75 -11.84
C LEU A 195 -3.80 -16.12 -11.19
N ALA A 196 -3.86 -17.16 -12.02
CA ALA A 196 -3.44 -18.52 -11.66
C ALA A 196 -1.92 -18.64 -11.79
N TYR A 197 -1.20 -18.45 -10.67
CA TYR A 197 0.27 -18.49 -10.64
C TYR A 197 0.83 -19.87 -11.02
N LEU A 198 1.67 -19.91 -12.06
CA LEU A 198 2.31 -21.11 -12.60
C LEU A 198 3.83 -20.87 -12.75
N PRO A 199 4.61 -20.86 -11.64
CA PRO A 199 6.03 -20.49 -11.63
C PRO A 199 6.94 -21.46 -12.40
N PHE A 200 6.43 -22.63 -12.77
CA PHE A 200 7.11 -23.57 -13.64
C PHE A 200 6.08 -24.16 -14.62
N PRO A 201 5.94 -23.61 -15.84
CA PRO A 201 5.15 -24.24 -16.88
C PRO A 201 5.79 -25.59 -17.25
N GLY A 202 5.04 -26.67 -17.03
CA GLY A 202 5.46 -28.02 -17.39
C GLY A 202 5.34 -28.30 -18.89
N GLY A 203 4.98 -29.54 -19.24
CA GLY A 203 4.75 -29.92 -20.64
C GLY A 203 3.64 -29.09 -21.31
N TYR A 204 3.90 -28.63 -22.54
CA TYR A 204 2.91 -27.91 -23.35
C TYR A 204 1.64 -28.76 -23.53
N THR A 205 0.50 -28.21 -23.10
CA THR A 205 -0.81 -28.85 -23.20
C THR A 205 -1.62 -28.16 -24.30
N GLY A 206 -1.68 -28.78 -25.49
CA GLY A 206 -2.22 -28.15 -26.71
C GLY A 206 -3.71 -27.79 -26.70
N SER A 207 -4.48 -28.25 -25.71
CA SER A 207 -5.83 -27.76 -25.46
C SER A 207 -6.18 -27.85 -23.98
N ILE A 208 -6.72 -26.75 -23.41
CA ILE A 208 -7.19 -26.68 -22.02
C ILE A 208 -8.66 -26.26 -22.08
N LYS A 209 -9.53 -26.97 -21.35
CA LYS A 209 -10.96 -26.65 -21.29
C LYS A 209 -11.20 -25.43 -20.40
N VAL A 210 -11.26 -24.25 -21.02
CA VAL A 210 -11.63 -22.99 -20.35
C VAL A 210 -13.09 -23.06 -19.86
N THR A 211 -13.32 -22.56 -18.65
CA THR A 211 -14.65 -22.41 -18.02
C THR A 211 -14.79 -20.98 -17.48
N ARG A 212 -15.99 -20.59 -17.02
CA ARG A 212 -16.20 -19.26 -16.41
C ARG A 212 -15.42 -19.02 -15.11
N SER A 213 -14.87 -20.07 -14.49
CA SER A 213 -14.00 -19.98 -13.30
C SER A 213 -12.51 -20.19 -13.61
N THR A 214 -12.13 -20.34 -14.88
CA THR A 214 -10.73 -20.41 -15.30
C THR A 214 -10.11 -19.02 -15.30
N ARG A 215 -9.32 -18.70 -14.28
CA ARG A 215 -8.47 -17.50 -14.24
C ARG A 215 -7.32 -17.61 -15.25
N THR A 216 -6.90 -16.48 -15.81
CA THR A 216 -5.71 -16.36 -16.67
C THR A 216 -4.44 -16.67 -15.86
N TRP A 217 -3.40 -17.19 -16.50
CA TRP A 217 -2.15 -17.56 -15.83
C TRP A 217 -1.18 -16.39 -15.64
N ALA A 218 -0.43 -16.43 -14.54
CA ALA A 218 0.83 -15.70 -14.36
C ALA A 218 1.99 -16.69 -14.43
N ILE A 219 3.10 -16.28 -15.06
CA ILE A 219 4.34 -17.06 -15.22
C ILE A 219 5.52 -16.29 -14.65
#